data_AF-A0A966B270-F1
#
_entry.id   AF-A0A966B270-F1
#
_cell.length_a   1.000
_cell.length_b   1.000
_cell.length_c   1.000
_cell.angle_alpha   90.00
_cell.angle_beta   90.00
_cell.angle_gamma   90.00
#
_symmetry.space_group_name_H-M   'P 1'
#
loop_
_entity.id
_entity.type
_entity.pdbx_description
1 polymer ?
#
loop_
_entity_poly.entity_id
_entity_poly.type
_entity_poly.pdbx_seq_one_letter_code
_entity_poly.pdbx_strand_id
1 'polypeptide(L)'
;MTASKFLGELAGFQFSPYAGATYIDELSDLRPVAGLNIRKGVWSAMYQYSGTTDHLSISRQLGRHTASLVLWGMEKPGIAWTFRF
;
A
#
# COMPACT_ATOMS: atom_id res chain seq x y z
N MET A 1 3.96 -4.40 -13.38
CA MET A 1 4.41 -2.99 -13.41
C MET A 1 3.36 -2.13 -12.74
N THR A 2 3.76 -1.21 -11.85
CA THR A 2 2.86 -0.26 -11.18
C THR A 2 3.32 1.17 -11.40
N ALA A 3 2.37 2.08 -11.56
CA ALA A 3 2.60 3.52 -11.56
C ALA A 3 1.90 4.11 -10.34
N SER A 4 2.62 4.91 -9.56
CA SER A 4 2.08 5.66 -8.43
C SER A 4 2.31 7.14 -8.66
N LYS A 5 1.28 7.96 -8.42
CA LYS A 5 1.38 9.41 -8.61
C LYS A 5 0.73 10.12 -7.43
N PHE A 6 1.47 11.06 -6.84
CA PHE A 6 0.89 12.03 -5.92
C PHE A 6 -0.14 12.88 -6.67
N LEU A 7 -1.40 12.85 -6.21
CA LEU A 7 -2.50 13.59 -6.83
C LEU A 7 -2.86 14.89 -6.13
N GLY A 8 -2.38 15.10 -4.90
CA GLY A 8 -2.61 16.34 -4.17
C GLY A 8 -2.70 16.16 -2.67
N GLU A 9 -2.89 17.31 -2.01
CA GLU A 9 -3.04 17.41 -0.56
C GLU A 9 -4.36 18.10 -0.21
N LEU A 10 -5.11 17.54 0.75
CA LEU A 10 -6.31 18.15 1.31
C LEU A 10 -6.27 18.04 2.84
N ALA A 11 -6.36 19.17 3.55
CA ALA A 11 -6.33 19.23 5.01
C ALA A 11 -5.13 18.47 5.67
N GLY A 12 -3.95 18.56 5.02
CA GLY A 12 -2.74 17.88 5.45
C GLY A 12 -2.68 16.37 5.16
N PHE A 13 -3.68 15.84 4.44
CA PHE A 13 -3.68 14.48 3.93
C PHE A 13 -3.19 14.47 2.49
N GLN A 14 -2.15 13.70 2.22
CA GLN A 14 -1.54 13.52 0.91
C GLN A 14 -2.05 12.23 0.29
N PHE A 15 -2.59 12.31 -0.93
CA PHE A 15 -3.21 11.19 -1.63
C PHE A 15 -2.33 10.74 -2.80
N SER A 16 -1.99 9.46 -2.81
CA SER A 16 -1.16 8.84 -3.84
C SER A 16 -1.79 7.52 -4.28
N PRO A 17 -2.77 7.55 -5.20
CA PRO A 17 -3.23 6.34 -5.85
C PRO A 17 -2.12 5.73 -6.69
N TYR A 18 -2.18 4.41 -6.79
CA TYR A 18 -1.34 3.65 -7.70
C TYR A 18 -2.21 2.64 -8.44
N ALA A 19 -1.82 2.35 -9.67
CA ALA A 19 -2.47 1.37 -10.51
C ALA A 19 -1.43 0.68 -11.40
N GLY A 20 -1.76 -0.51 -11.87
CA GLY A 20 -0.86 -1.28 -12.73
C GLY A 20 -1.45 -2.62 -13.10
N ALA A 21 -0.57 -3.51 -13.56
CA ALA A 21 -0.90 -4.89 -13.81
C ALA A 21 0.22 -5.82 -13.31
N THR A 22 -0.15 -7.02 -12.89
CA THR A 22 0.75 -8.11 -12.51
C THR A 22 0.34 -9.38 -13.23
N TYR A 23 1.31 -10.13 -13.73
CA TYR A 23 1.06 -11.48 -14.21
C TYR A 23 1.17 -12.43 -13.02
N ILE A 24 0.24 -13.37 -12.89
CA ILE A 24 0.22 -14.37 -11.81
C ILE A 24 0.35 -15.74 -12.47
N ASP A 25 1.52 -16.34 -12.31
CA ASP A 25 1.89 -17.60 -12.99
C ASP A 25 0.92 -18.74 -12.63
N GLU A 26 0.51 -18.84 -11.36
CA GLU A 26 -0.42 -19.88 -10.89
C GLU A 26 -1.83 -19.78 -11.51
N LEU A 27 -2.19 -18.60 -12.01
CA LEU A 27 -3.46 -18.34 -12.68
C LEU A 27 -3.30 -18.26 -14.21
N SER A 28 -2.05 -18.25 -14.69
CA SER A 28 -1.69 -18.00 -16.10
C SER A 28 -2.35 -16.72 -16.66
N ASP A 29 -2.46 -15.67 -15.84
CA ASP A 29 -3.34 -14.52 -16.11
C ASP A 29 -2.70 -13.17 -15.77
N LEU A 30 -2.97 -12.17 -16.59
CA LEU A 30 -2.56 -10.77 -16.37
C LEU A 30 -3.69 -10.03 -15.66
N ARG A 31 -3.42 -9.56 -14.44
CA ARG A 31 -4.43 -8.98 -13.57
C ARG A 31 -4.15 -7.53 -13.23
N PRO A 32 -5.19 -6.69 -13.11
CA PRO A 32 -5.02 -5.34 -12.63
C PRO A 32 -4.61 -5.35 -11.16
N VAL A 33 -3.78 -4.39 -10.79
CA VAL A 33 -3.48 -4.07 -9.40
C VAL A 33 -3.74 -2.58 -9.20
N ALA A 34 -4.25 -2.22 -8.04
CA ALA A 34 -4.55 -0.83 -7.74
C ALA A 34 -4.57 -0.58 -6.25
N GLY A 35 -4.49 0.69 -5.87
CA GLY A 35 -4.69 1.06 -4.49
C GLY A 35 -4.49 2.54 -4.26
N LEU A 36 -4.59 2.91 -2.99
CA LEU A 36 -4.47 4.27 -2.52
C LEU A 36 -3.60 4.31 -1.27
N ASN A 37 -2.53 5.08 -1.34
CA ASN A 37 -1.75 5.46 -0.18
C ASN A 37 -2.17 6.87 0.27
N ILE A 38 -2.51 7.00 1.55
CA ILE A 38 -2.86 8.26 2.20
C ILE A 38 -1.82 8.51 3.28
N ARG A 39 -1.19 9.69 3.27
CA ARG A 39 -0.20 10.09 4.27
C ARG A 39 -0.65 11.33 5.02
N LYS A 40 -0.40 11.36 6.33
CA LYS A 40 -0.51 12.55 7.17
C LYS A 40 0.64 12.60 8.17
N GLY A 41 1.60 13.48 7.91
CA GLY A 41 2.82 13.60 8.72
C GLY A 41 3.62 12.29 8.77
N VAL A 42 3.75 11.73 9.97
CA VAL A 42 4.47 10.46 10.23
C VAL A 42 3.59 9.22 10.04
N TRP A 43 2.29 9.38 9.80
CA TRP A 43 1.37 8.27 9.61
C TRP A 43 1.04 8.09 8.12
N SER A 44 0.85 6.84 7.71
CA SER A 44 0.28 6.51 6.41
C SER A 44 -0.67 5.33 6.53
N ALA A 45 -1.65 5.28 5.64
CA ALA A 45 -2.52 4.13 5.44
C ALA A 45 -2.53 3.77 3.96
N MET A 46 -2.54 2.47 3.66
CA MET A 46 -2.56 1.98 2.29
C MET A 46 -3.61 0.89 2.15
N TYR A 47 -4.53 1.09 1.21
CA TYR A 47 -5.42 0.05 0.71
C TYR A 47 -4.93 -0.39 -0.67
N GLN A 48 -4.89 -1.70 -0.90
CA GLN A 48 -4.31 -2.31 -2.10
C GLN A 48 -5.10 -3.53 -2.53
N TYR A 49 -5.51 -3.56 -3.80
CA TYR A 49 -5.92 -4.76 -4.51
C TYR A 49 -4.71 -5.35 -5.25
N SER A 50 -4.37 -6.61 -4.96
CA SER A 50 -3.19 -7.30 -5.51
C SER A 50 -3.46 -8.08 -6.80
N GLY A 51 -4.64 -7.96 -7.40
CA GLY A 51 -5.09 -8.81 -8.52
C GLY A 51 -5.82 -10.08 -8.07
N THR A 52 -5.80 -10.38 -6.78
CA THR A 52 -6.49 -11.53 -6.19
C THR A 52 -7.27 -11.13 -4.95
N THR A 53 -6.64 -10.39 -4.04
CA THR A 53 -7.25 -10.00 -2.77
C THR A 53 -6.88 -8.57 -2.39
N ASP A 54 -7.65 -8.03 -1.45
CA ASP A 54 -7.43 -6.73 -0.87
C ASP A 54 -6.57 -6.81 0.39
N HIS A 55 -5.79 -5.76 0.60
CA HIS A 55 -4.88 -5.61 1.73
C HIS A 55 -5.03 -4.20 2.29
N LEU A 56 -4.98 -4.10 3.61
CA LEU A 56 -4.97 -2.82 4.32
C LEU A 56 -3.72 -2.75 5.19
N SER A 57 -3.07 -1.59 5.22
CA SER A 57 -2.01 -1.34 6.19
C SER A 57 -2.10 0.05 6.78
N ILE A 58 -1.67 0.17 8.03
CA ILE A 58 -1.46 1.43 8.73
C ILE A 58 -0.02 1.43 9.23
N SER A 59 0.70 2.49 8.93
CA SER A 59 2.13 2.61 9.21
C SER A 59 2.46 3.90 9.94
N ARG A 60 3.51 3.84 10.76
CA ARG A 60 4.12 5.00 11.41
C ARG A 60 5.60 5.05 11.11
N GLN A 61 6.06 6.19 10.62
CA GLN A 61 7.48 6.50 10.48
C GLN A 61 8.08 6.88 11.85
N LEU A 62 9.21 6.25 12.18
CA LEU A 62 9.99 6.38 13.40
C LEU A 62 11.45 6.67 13.01
N GLY A 63 11.70 7.89 12.51
CA GLY A 63 13.00 8.28 11.98
C GLY A 63 13.31 7.54 10.67
N ARG A 64 14.36 6.71 10.68
CA ARG A 64 14.77 5.83 9.55
C ARG A 64 13.98 4.53 9.50
N HIS A 65 13.13 4.27 10.49
CA HIS A 65 12.31 3.07 10.57
C HIS A 65 10.85 3.36 10.22
N THR A 66 10.13 2.34 9.78
CA THR A 66 8.68 2.37 9.67
C THR A 66 8.11 1.09 10.25
N ALA A 67 7.19 1.22 11.20
CA ALA A 67 6.40 0.11 11.74
C ALA A 67 5.04 0.09 11.07
N SER A 68 4.53 -1.09 10.69
CA SER A 68 3.23 -1.23 10.04
C SER A 68 2.42 -2.37 10.63
N LEU A 69 1.13 -2.13 10.83
CA LEU A 69 0.13 -3.17 10.98
C LEU A 69 -0.47 -3.44 9.61
N VAL A 70 -0.60 -4.72 9.25
CA VAL A 70 -1.07 -5.17 7.94
C VAL A 70 -2.20 -6.17 8.15
N LEU A 71 -3.28 -6.01 7.39
CA LEU A 71 -4.36 -6.99 7.27
C LEU A 71 -4.32 -7.53 5.84
N TRP A 72 -3.73 -8.71 5.69
CA TRP A 72 -3.49 -9.35 4.40
C TRP A 72 -4.71 -10.16 3.97
N GLY A 73 -5.17 -9.97 2.74
CA GLY A 73 -6.38 -10.60 2.22
C GLY A 73 -7.63 -10.23 3.01
N MET A 74 -7.61 -9.12 3.76
CA MET A 74 -8.64 -8.71 4.71
C MET A 74 -8.97 -9.73 5.83
N GLU A 75 -8.11 -10.73 6.04
CA GLU A 75 -8.35 -11.83 6.97
C GLU A 75 -7.17 -12.07 7.93
N LYS A 76 -5.94 -11.93 7.43
CA LYS A 76 -4.73 -12.35 8.15
C LYS A 76 -4.00 -11.13 8.71
N PRO A 77 -4.03 -10.90 10.04
CA PRO A 77 -3.29 -9.80 10.64
C PRO A 77 -1.79 -10.09 10.64
N GLY A 78 -0.98 -9.04 10.52
CA GLY A 78 0.47 -9.10 10.49
C GLY A 78 1.13 -7.79 10.88
N ILE A 79 2.44 -7.85 11.08
CA ILE A 79 3.28 -6.72 11.43
C ILE A 79 4.45 -6.69 10.44
N ALA A 80 4.80 -5.49 9.96
CA ALA A 80 5.97 -5.28 9.12
C ALA A 80 6.86 -4.17 9.70
N TRP A 81 8.17 -4.33 9.49
CA TRP A 81 9.18 -3.36 9.88
C TRP A 81 10.09 -3.06 8.70
N THR A 82 10.31 -1.78 8.41
CA THR A 82 11.17 -1.34 7.31
C THR A 82 12.24 -0.40 7.85
N PHE A 83 13.46 -0.53 7.32
CA PHE A 83 14.56 0.40 7.55
C PHE A 83 14.98 1.07 6.24
N ARG A 84 15.27 2.38 6.30
CA ARG A 84 15.76 3.17 5.17
C ARG A 84 17.21 3.59 5.42
N PHE A 85 18.11 3.05 4.60
CA PHE A 85 19.52 3.44 4.51
C PHE A 85 19.66 4.87 3.96
#